data_AF-A0A2P2IFX5-F1
#
_entry.id   AF-A0A2P2IFX5-F1
#
_cell.length_a   1.000
_cell.length_b   1.000
_cell.length_c   1.000
_cell.angle_alpha   90.00
_cell.angle_beta   90.00
_cell.angle_gamma   90.00
#
_symmetry.space_group_name_H-M   'P 1'
#
loop_
_entity.id
_entity.type
_entity.pdbx_description
1 polymer ?
#
loop_
_entity_poly.entity_id
_entity_poly.type
_entity_poly.pdbx_seq_one_letter_code
_entity_poly.pdbx_strand_id
1 'polypeptide(L)'
;FFVLVVDELMKSEFGLFEYNSEMRTLWFNAKSNHQSNLEMFHLCGVIIGLACFNGLSVGVNFPIVLYRKLLGLTPTLDDLRLADPMMGRSLEELLRFEGEVEDVFCLTFEVSAIGKDSSSSVELIPNGSTIAVTNRNRELFVEKYVEYLLQDSIDQQCHSFTSGFRLICSGYALTLFTPEDLELLICGPPRLDFKALENAAVYEGYHPQHRLIRWFWSIVHDEFTIDQKKELLAFCTGSARSPLGGLGQIKITIQRAGPDSEYVPFSSTCFSTLLIPDYSSKEKLLKKLCVSLKHG
;
A
#
# COMPACT_ATOMS: atom_id res chain seq x y z
N PHE A 1 -14.35 -16.97 -12.73
CA PHE A 1 -14.54 -15.95 -13.78
C PHE A 1 -14.07 -14.58 -13.29
N PHE A 2 -14.77 -13.92 -12.35
CA PHE A 2 -14.43 -12.56 -11.88
C PHE A 2 -12.95 -12.35 -11.52
N VAL A 3 -12.40 -13.21 -10.65
CA VAL A 3 -10.98 -13.15 -10.24
C VAL A 3 -10.04 -13.17 -11.46
N LEU A 4 -10.22 -14.11 -12.39
CA LEU A 4 -9.35 -14.24 -13.57
C LEU A 4 -9.42 -13.02 -14.50
N VAL A 5 -10.61 -12.45 -14.70
CA VAL A 5 -10.77 -11.28 -15.56
C VAL A 5 -10.18 -10.03 -14.91
N VAL A 6 -10.40 -9.86 -13.61
CA VAL A 6 -9.82 -8.75 -12.86
C VAL A 6 -8.30 -8.88 -12.82
N ASP A 7 -7.75 -10.05 -12.51
CA ASP A 7 -6.30 -10.31 -12.54
C ASP A 7 -5.69 -9.98 -13.90
N GLU A 8 -6.37 -10.33 -15.00
CA GLU A 8 -5.94 -9.99 -16.35
C GLU A 8 -5.89 -8.48 -16.57
N LEU A 9 -6.96 -7.76 -16.21
CA LEU A 9 -7.07 -6.30 -16.37
C LEU A 9 -6.08 -5.52 -15.50
N MET A 10 -5.61 -6.10 -14.39
CA MET A 10 -4.61 -5.50 -13.50
C MET A 10 -3.17 -5.69 -14.00
N LYS A 11 -2.94 -6.43 -15.09
CA LYS A 11 -1.59 -6.59 -15.66
C LYS A 11 -1.09 -5.29 -16.28
N SER A 12 0.22 -5.06 -16.12
CA SER A 12 0.90 -3.87 -16.66
C SER A 12 0.79 -3.74 -18.19
N GLU A 13 0.56 -4.84 -18.91
CA GLU A 13 0.38 -4.87 -20.37
C GLU A 13 -0.82 -4.02 -20.84
N PHE A 14 -1.88 -3.91 -20.03
CA PHE A 14 -3.02 -3.04 -20.32
C PHE A 14 -2.76 -1.57 -19.99
N GLY A 15 -1.70 -1.28 -19.22
CA GLY A 15 -1.33 0.08 -18.83
C GLY A 15 -2.35 0.81 -17.96
N LEU A 16 -3.39 0.15 -17.46
CA LEU A 16 -4.47 0.80 -16.69
C LEU A 16 -4.00 1.22 -15.29
N PHE A 17 -3.25 0.36 -14.62
CA PHE A 17 -2.81 0.60 -13.25
C PHE A 17 -1.29 0.51 -13.14
N GLU A 18 -0.71 1.35 -12.30
CA GLU A 18 0.68 1.30 -11.90
C GLU A 18 0.78 0.54 -10.58
N TYR A 19 1.74 -0.39 -10.50
CA TYR A 19 1.97 -1.17 -9.28
C TYR A 19 3.04 -0.50 -8.42
N ASN A 20 2.65 -0.08 -7.22
CA ASN A 20 3.59 0.33 -6.19
C ASN A 20 4.12 -0.93 -5.50
N SER A 21 5.38 -1.27 -5.76
CA SER A 21 6.02 -2.47 -5.19
C SER A 21 6.25 -2.40 -3.68
N GLU A 22 6.45 -1.20 -3.13
CA GLU A 22 6.66 -0.98 -1.70
C GLU A 22 5.35 -1.22 -0.94
N MET A 23 4.27 -0.58 -1.40
CA MET A 23 2.95 -0.68 -0.75
C MET A 23 2.17 -1.92 -1.19
N ARG A 24 2.60 -2.59 -2.27
CA ARG A 24 1.93 -3.72 -2.92
C ARG A 24 0.50 -3.40 -3.33
N THR A 25 0.30 -2.19 -3.83
CA THR A 25 -0.99 -1.66 -4.26
C THR A 25 -0.95 -1.24 -5.72
N LEU A 26 -2.12 -1.24 -6.35
CA LEU A 26 -2.34 -0.72 -7.69
C LEU A 26 -2.93 0.69 -7.58
N TRP A 27 -2.45 1.62 -8.39
CA TRP A 27 -3.03 2.96 -8.52
C TRP A 27 -3.29 3.28 -9.99
N PHE A 28 -4.18 4.23 -10.27
CA PHE A 28 -4.50 4.60 -11.65
C PHE A 28 -3.27 5.14 -12.37
N ASN A 29 -3.04 4.66 -13.59
CA ASN A 29 -2.04 5.27 -14.46
C ASN A 29 -2.58 6.58 -15.03
N ALA A 30 -2.01 7.70 -14.59
CA ALA A 30 -2.38 9.03 -15.05
C ALA A 30 -2.20 9.24 -16.57
N LYS A 31 -1.32 8.46 -17.23
CA LYS A 31 -1.11 8.48 -18.69
C LYS A 31 -2.27 7.83 -19.45
N SER A 32 -3.05 6.99 -18.80
CA SER A 32 -4.09 6.16 -19.43
C SER A 32 -5.42 6.91 -19.56
N ASN A 33 -5.39 8.09 -20.17
CA ASN A 33 -6.55 8.99 -20.32
C ASN A 33 -7.23 8.92 -21.71
N HIS A 34 -6.71 8.10 -22.62
CA HIS A 34 -7.35 7.86 -23.92
C HIS A 34 -8.71 7.14 -23.77
N GLN A 35 -9.65 7.43 -24.66
CA GLN A 35 -11.03 6.91 -24.61
C GLN A 35 -11.12 5.39 -24.41
N SER A 36 -10.29 4.60 -25.11
CA SER A 36 -10.25 3.15 -24.94
C SER A 36 -9.87 2.70 -23.53
N ASN A 37 -8.96 3.43 -22.87
CA ASN A 37 -8.57 3.17 -21.48
C ASN A 37 -9.70 3.56 -20.52
N LEU A 38 -10.38 4.68 -20.76
CA LEU A 38 -11.53 5.10 -19.95
C LEU A 38 -12.66 4.07 -19.99
N GLU A 39 -12.96 3.50 -21.17
CA GLU A 39 -13.91 2.39 -21.32
C GLU A 39 -13.46 1.14 -20.56
N MET A 40 -12.18 0.81 -20.58
CA MET A 40 -11.63 -0.29 -19.79
C MET A 40 -11.71 -0.03 -18.28
N PHE A 41 -11.43 1.18 -17.79
CA PHE A 41 -11.64 1.53 -16.38
C PHE A 41 -13.10 1.40 -15.98
N HIS A 42 -14.02 1.87 -16.82
CA HIS A 42 -15.46 1.70 -16.59
C HIS A 42 -15.82 0.22 -16.50
N LEU A 43 -15.34 -0.61 -17.43
CA LEU A 43 -15.56 -2.05 -17.39
C LEU A 43 -14.97 -2.70 -16.12
N CYS A 44 -13.76 -2.33 -15.71
CA CYS A 44 -13.17 -2.76 -14.44
C CYS A 44 -14.10 -2.45 -13.26
N GLY A 45 -14.60 -1.21 -13.20
CA GLY A 45 -15.57 -0.79 -12.19
C GLY A 45 -16.82 -1.66 -12.19
N VAL A 46 -17.42 -1.91 -13.36
CA VAL A 46 -18.61 -2.76 -13.50
C VAL A 46 -18.34 -4.19 -13.03
N ILE A 47 -17.23 -4.79 -13.43
CA ILE A 47 -16.87 -6.17 -13.08
C ILE A 47 -16.66 -6.31 -11.57
N ILE A 48 -15.97 -5.35 -10.94
CA ILE A 48 -15.77 -5.33 -9.48
C ILE A 48 -17.10 -5.12 -8.77
N GLY A 49 -17.94 -4.20 -9.24
CA GLY A 49 -19.29 -3.99 -8.69
C GLY A 49 -20.16 -5.24 -8.78
N LEU A 50 -20.14 -5.94 -9.91
CA LEU A 50 -20.83 -7.23 -10.10
C LEU A 50 -20.31 -8.29 -9.13
N ALA A 51 -18.99 -8.40 -8.94
CA ALA A 51 -18.42 -9.34 -7.99
C ALA A 51 -18.93 -9.06 -6.56
N CYS A 52 -18.86 -7.80 -6.11
CA CYS A 52 -19.36 -7.38 -4.80
C CYS A 52 -20.85 -7.67 -4.62
N PHE A 53 -21.67 -7.34 -5.62
CA PHE A 53 -23.12 -7.59 -5.58
C PHE A 53 -23.44 -9.09 -5.45
N ASN A 54 -22.60 -9.95 -6.02
CA ASN A 54 -22.74 -11.42 -5.91
C ASN A 54 -22.04 -12.01 -4.67
N GLY A 55 -21.54 -11.17 -3.75
CA GLY A 55 -20.83 -11.63 -2.55
C GLY A 55 -19.48 -12.29 -2.84
N LEU A 56 -18.86 -11.96 -3.97
CA LEU A 56 -17.56 -12.49 -4.40
C LEU A 56 -16.48 -11.44 -4.25
N SER A 57 -15.36 -11.83 -3.64
CA SER A 57 -14.13 -11.04 -3.59
C SER A 57 -13.25 -11.31 -4.80
N VAL A 58 -12.56 -10.28 -5.29
CA VAL A 58 -11.72 -10.34 -6.50
C VAL A 58 -10.22 -10.32 -6.23
N GLY A 59 -9.79 -10.13 -4.97
CA GLY A 59 -8.38 -10.29 -4.59
C GLY A 59 -7.41 -9.21 -5.09
N VAL A 60 -7.92 -8.02 -5.44
CA VAL A 60 -7.11 -6.86 -5.84
C VAL A 60 -6.67 -6.03 -4.64
N ASN A 61 -5.52 -5.36 -4.73
CA ASN A 61 -5.03 -4.48 -3.67
C ASN A 61 -4.99 -3.03 -4.17
N PHE A 62 -6.00 -2.23 -3.81
CA PHE A 62 -5.95 -0.77 -3.97
C PHE A 62 -5.63 -0.09 -2.64
N PRO A 63 -5.02 1.11 -2.63
CA PRO A 63 -4.89 1.91 -1.42
C PRO A 63 -6.26 2.28 -0.84
N ILE A 64 -6.33 2.49 0.48
CA ILE A 64 -7.60 2.79 1.19
C ILE A 64 -8.35 3.99 0.61
N VAL A 65 -7.61 4.95 0.03
CA VAL A 65 -8.14 6.14 -0.63
C VAL A 65 -9.11 5.82 -1.77
N LEU A 66 -8.94 4.69 -2.48
CA LEU A 66 -9.89 4.32 -3.54
C LEU A 66 -11.27 4.06 -2.95
N TYR A 67 -11.35 3.32 -1.84
CA TYR A 67 -12.63 2.97 -1.21
C TYR A 67 -13.30 4.21 -0.64
N ARG A 68 -12.52 5.15 -0.09
CA ARG A 68 -13.01 6.49 0.29
C ARG A 68 -13.66 7.21 -0.90
N LYS A 69 -12.98 7.22 -2.06
CA LYS A 69 -13.53 7.81 -3.30
C LYS A 69 -14.80 7.10 -3.77
N LEU A 70 -14.86 5.77 -3.71
CA LEU A 70 -16.06 5.00 -4.05
C LEU A 70 -17.25 5.36 -3.15
N LEU A 71 -17.00 5.66 -1.88
CA LEU A 71 -17.98 6.17 -0.92
C LEU A 71 -18.30 7.67 -1.07
N GLY A 72 -17.58 8.39 -1.94
CA GLY A 72 -17.77 9.83 -2.15
C GLY A 72 -17.11 10.70 -1.07
N LEU A 73 -16.16 10.15 -0.32
CA LEU A 73 -15.38 10.87 0.67
C LEU A 73 -14.17 11.55 0.02
N THR A 74 -13.83 12.75 0.50
CA THR A 74 -12.66 13.49 0.06
C THR A 74 -11.38 12.86 0.63
N PRO A 75 -10.35 12.62 -0.22
CA PRO A 75 -9.03 12.20 0.24
C PRO A 75 -8.36 13.24 1.16
N THR A 76 -7.51 12.76 2.08
CA THR A 76 -6.75 13.61 3.01
C THR A 76 -5.25 13.34 2.93
N LEU A 77 -4.44 14.13 3.66
CA LEU A 77 -3.01 13.84 3.81
C LEU A 77 -2.78 12.46 4.45
N ASP A 78 -3.67 12.00 5.33
CA ASP A 78 -3.60 10.69 5.97
C ASP A 78 -3.73 9.56 4.94
N ASP A 79 -4.63 9.76 3.98
CA ASP A 79 -4.80 8.86 2.85
C ASP A 79 -3.54 8.80 1.98
N LEU A 80 -2.88 9.94 1.74
CA LEU A 80 -1.60 9.98 1.03
C LEU A 80 -0.51 9.26 1.84
N ARG A 81 -0.44 9.44 3.16
CA ARG A 81 0.54 8.74 4.03
C ARG A 81 0.41 7.22 3.94
N LEU A 82 -0.81 6.72 3.77
CA LEU A 82 -1.08 5.29 3.60
C LEU A 82 -0.87 4.80 2.16
N ALA A 83 -0.94 5.66 1.16
CA ALA A 83 -0.74 5.31 -0.25
C ALA A 83 0.73 5.46 -0.70
N ASP A 84 1.42 6.49 -0.19
CA ASP A 84 2.81 6.84 -0.41
C ASP A 84 3.39 7.43 0.90
N PRO A 85 3.95 6.59 1.77
CA PRO A 85 4.50 7.03 3.05
C PRO A 85 5.67 8.00 2.94
N MET A 86 6.48 7.89 1.87
CA MET A 86 7.62 8.78 1.63
C MET A 86 7.12 10.20 1.33
N MET A 87 6.16 10.33 0.43
CA MET A 87 5.58 11.63 0.10
C MET A 87 4.78 12.19 1.27
N GLY A 88 3.98 11.36 1.93
CA GLY A 88 3.25 11.74 3.13
C GLY A 88 4.16 12.33 4.22
N ARG A 89 5.28 11.68 4.53
CA ARG A 89 6.28 12.19 5.49
C ARG A 89 6.88 13.53 5.05
N SER A 90 7.25 13.64 3.77
CA SER A 90 7.85 14.87 3.24
C SER A 90 6.93 16.09 3.40
N LEU A 91 5.62 15.91 3.18
CA LEU A 91 4.65 16.98 3.39
C LEU A 91 4.37 17.27 4.87
N GLU A 92 4.40 16.25 5.74
CA GLU A 92 4.34 16.48 7.18
C GLU A 92 5.56 17.26 7.70
N GLU A 93 6.75 16.98 7.18
CA GLU A 93 7.97 17.71 7.53
C GLU A 93 7.85 19.20 7.13
N LEU A 94 7.31 19.48 5.94
CA LEU A 94 7.01 20.85 5.51
C LEU A 94 6.04 21.56 6.47
N LEU A 95 4.98 20.86 6.92
CA LEU A 95 4.01 21.40 7.88
C LEU A 95 4.61 21.65 9.27
N ARG A 96 5.54 20.81 9.70
CA ARG A 96 6.18 20.90 11.03
C ARG A 96 7.44 21.75 11.05
N PHE A 97 7.94 22.19 9.89
CA PHE A 97 9.17 22.96 9.81
C PHE A 97 9.04 24.29 10.59
N GLU A 98 10.02 24.57 11.46
CA GLU A 98 9.99 25.76 12.33
C GLU A 98 10.73 26.97 11.73
N GLY A 99 11.53 26.79 10.68
CA GLY A 99 12.26 27.88 10.01
C GLY A 99 11.45 28.60 8.93
N GLU A 100 12.12 29.48 8.18
CA GLU A 100 11.52 30.18 7.02
C GLU A 100 11.36 29.19 5.85
N VAL A 101 10.12 28.83 5.54
CA VAL A 101 9.78 27.82 4.54
C VAL A 101 10.22 28.26 3.14
N GLU A 102 10.00 29.52 2.81
CA GLU A 102 10.31 30.08 1.48
C GLU A 102 11.80 29.97 1.16
N ASP A 103 12.65 30.35 2.12
CA ASP A 103 14.10 30.37 1.94
C ASP A 103 14.72 28.97 1.89
N VAL A 104 14.15 28.01 2.63
CA VAL A 104 14.72 26.67 2.78
C VAL A 104 14.22 25.71 1.70
N PHE A 105 12.92 25.74 1.40
CA PHE A 105 12.31 24.81 0.46
C PHE A 105 12.27 25.39 -0.96
N CYS A 106 12.22 26.72 -1.11
CA CYS A 106 12.14 27.43 -2.40
C CYS A 106 11.04 26.87 -3.33
N LEU A 107 9.90 26.51 -2.74
CA LEU A 107 8.74 25.97 -3.47
C LEU A 107 7.82 27.08 -3.95
N THR A 108 7.15 26.84 -5.07
CA THR A 108 5.99 27.60 -5.54
C THR A 108 4.78 26.67 -5.61
N PHE A 109 3.59 27.19 -5.95
CA PHE A 109 2.41 26.36 -6.20
C PHE A 109 2.42 25.72 -7.60
N GLU A 110 3.60 25.47 -8.18
CA GLU A 110 3.78 24.74 -9.42
C GLU A 110 4.50 23.43 -9.15
N VAL A 111 3.98 22.32 -9.67
CA VAL A 111 4.55 20.98 -9.48
C VAL A 111 4.73 20.25 -10.80
N SER A 112 5.56 19.21 -10.79
CA SER A 112 5.75 18.36 -11.97
C SER A 112 4.45 17.64 -12.33
N ALA A 113 4.10 17.64 -13.62
CA ALA A 113 2.88 17.03 -14.09
C ALA A 113 2.99 15.50 -14.11
N ILE A 114 2.07 14.82 -13.42
CA ILE A 114 1.99 13.37 -13.37
C ILE A 114 1.24 12.90 -14.60
N GLY A 115 1.73 11.81 -15.21
CA GLY A 115 1.14 11.28 -16.43
C GLY A 115 1.44 12.10 -17.70
N LYS A 116 2.37 13.05 -17.63
CA LYS A 116 2.86 13.82 -18.79
C LYS A 116 4.38 13.67 -18.94
N ASP A 117 4.94 14.30 -19.96
CA ASP A 117 6.39 14.36 -20.15
C ASP A 117 7.07 15.03 -18.96
N SER A 118 8.28 14.59 -18.64
CA SER A 118 9.03 15.02 -17.45
C SER A 118 9.33 16.53 -17.37
N SER A 119 9.17 17.26 -18.47
CA SER A 119 9.32 18.71 -18.55
C SER A 119 8.00 19.48 -18.36
N SER A 120 6.87 18.79 -18.18
CA SER A 120 5.57 19.43 -18.00
C SER A 120 5.34 19.76 -16.53
N SER A 121 4.82 20.95 -16.26
CA SER A 121 4.38 21.39 -14.94
C SER A 121 2.88 21.66 -14.91
N VAL A 122 2.33 21.76 -13.71
CA VAL A 122 0.95 22.20 -13.47
C VAL A 122 0.93 23.14 -12.28
N GLU A 123 0.14 24.21 -12.40
CA GLU A 123 -0.13 25.11 -11.29
C GLU A 123 -1.27 24.55 -10.43
N LEU A 124 -1.02 24.39 -9.13
CA LEU A 124 -1.98 23.91 -8.14
C LEU A 124 -3.06 24.95 -7.80
N ILE A 125 -2.75 26.22 -8.01
CA ILE A 125 -3.66 27.37 -7.87
C ILE A 125 -3.41 28.35 -9.02
N PRO A 126 -4.34 29.28 -9.32
CA PRO A 126 -4.12 30.28 -10.37
C PRO A 126 -2.87 31.12 -10.14
N ASN A 127 -1.99 31.21 -11.15
CA ASN A 127 -0.68 31.88 -11.09
C ASN A 127 0.29 31.23 -10.09
N GLY A 128 0.11 29.94 -9.82
CA GLY A 128 0.85 29.21 -8.79
C GLY A 128 2.37 29.23 -8.98
N SER A 129 2.85 29.31 -10.22
CA SER A 129 4.28 29.44 -10.55
C SER A 129 4.93 30.70 -9.99
N THR A 130 4.14 31.75 -9.71
CA THR A 130 4.62 33.04 -9.18
C THR A 130 4.38 33.22 -7.68
N ILE A 131 3.72 32.26 -7.04
CA ILE A 131 3.33 32.34 -5.62
C ILE A 131 4.26 31.42 -4.85
N ALA A 132 5.14 31.99 -4.03
CA ALA A 132 6.02 31.22 -3.17
C ALA A 132 5.25 30.54 -2.03
N VAL A 133 5.73 29.36 -1.63
CA VAL A 133 5.27 28.66 -0.44
C VAL A 133 6.01 29.23 0.77
N THR A 134 5.24 29.69 1.75
CA THR A 134 5.67 30.39 2.95
C THR A 134 5.03 29.73 4.17
N ASN A 135 5.49 30.10 5.36
CA ASN A 135 4.89 29.62 6.62
C ASN A 135 3.39 29.92 6.72
N ARG A 136 2.89 30.95 6.02
CA ARG A 136 1.48 31.38 6.07
C ARG A 136 0.56 30.59 5.14
N ASN A 137 1.09 30.00 4.06
CA ASN A 137 0.29 29.32 3.03
C ASN A 137 0.71 27.86 2.78
N ARG A 138 1.68 27.32 3.53
CA ARG A 138 2.12 25.91 3.42
C ARG A 138 0.99 24.88 3.59
N GLU A 139 0.02 25.16 4.45
CA GLU A 139 -1.14 24.27 4.65
C GLU A 139 -1.97 24.17 3.36
N LEU A 140 -2.21 25.30 2.69
CA LEU A 140 -2.89 25.33 1.40
C LEU A 140 -2.09 24.62 0.31
N PHE A 141 -0.76 24.78 0.30
CA PHE A 141 0.11 24.06 -0.62
C PHE A 141 -0.04 22.55 -0.45
N VAL A 142 0.04 22.06 0.79
CA VAL A 142 -0.11 20.62 1.08
C VAL A 142 -1.50 20.13 0.71
N GLU A 143 -2.57 20.86 1.05
CA GLU A 143 -3.94 20.53 0.66
C GLU A 143 -4.07 20.38 -0.86
N LYS A 144 -3.62 21.38 -1.61
CA LYS A 144 -3.72 21.37 -3.08
C LYS A 144 -2.85 20.32 -3.73
N TYR A 145 -1.69 20.03 -3.16
CA TYR A 145 -0.82 19.00 -3.67
C TYR A 145 -1.39 17.59 -3.42
N VAL A 146 -2.00 17.35 -2.25
CA VAL A 146 -2.73 16.10 -1.96
C VAL A 146 -3.93 15.94 -2.90
N GLU A 147 -4.72 17.00 -3.10
CA GLU A 147 -5.85 17.00 -4.06
C GLU A 147 -5.35 16.63 -5.47
N TYR A 148 -4.28 17.26 -5.92
CA TYR A 148 -3.70 16.96 -7.23
C TYR A 148 -3.24 15.50 -7.37
N LEU A 149 -2.51 14.98 -6.38
CA LEU A 149 -1.98 13.61 -6.38
C LEU A 149 -3.08 12.55 -6.35
N LEU A 150 -4.10 12.74 -5.50
CA LEU A 150 -5.11 11.72 -5.22
C LEU A 150 -6.39 11.92 -6.03
N GLN A 151 -6.56 13.04 -6.74
CA GLN A 151 -7.76 13.36 -7.49
C GLN A 151 -7.46 13.90 -8.88
N ASP A 152 -6.90 15.10 -9.02
CA ASP A 152 -6.89 15.79 -10.32
C ASP A 152 -6.05 15.08 -11.38
N SER A 153 -4.91 14.51 -10.98
CA SER A 153 -3.99 13.79 -11.88
C SER A 153 -4.59 12.52 -12.49
N ILE A 154 -5.68 12.00 -11.91
CA ILE A 154 -6.31 10.72 -12.25
C ILE A 154 -7.83 10.85 -12.43
N ASP A 155 -8.36 12.07 -12.55
CA ASP A 155 -9.79 12.36 -12.46
C ASP A 155 -10.62 11.55 -13.46
N GLN A 156 -10.23 11.56 -14.75
CA GLN A 156 -10.98 10.86 -15.81
C GLN A 156 -10.99 9.34 -15.59
N GLN A 157 -9.85 8.77 -15.21
CA GLN A 157 -9.68 7.34 -14.97
C GLN A 157 -10.50 6.89 -13.75
N CYS A 158 -10.36 7.61 -12.64
CA CYS A 158 -11.07 7.32 -11.41
C CYS A 158 -12.56 7.55 -11.53
N HIS A 159 -13.00 8.59 -12.25
CA HIS A 159 -14.40 8.83 -12.57
C HIS A 159 -14.98 7.68 -13.40
N SER A 160 -14.29 7.26 -14.46
CA SER A 160 -14.73 6.16 -15.32
C SER A 160 -14.88 4.86 -14.51
N PHE A 161 -13.88 4.51 -13.70
CA PHE A 161 -13.95 3.36 -12.79
C PHE A 161 -15.10 3.47 -11.77
N THR A 162 -15.21 4.61 -11.10
CA THR A 162 -16.23 4.84 -10.06
C THR A 162 -17.63 4.80 -10.65
N SER A 163 -17.83 5.34 -11.85
CA SER A 163 -19.12 5.29 -12.56
C SER A 163 -19.52 3.86 -12.90
N GLY A 164 -18.58 3.02 -13.34
CA GLY A 164 -18.82 1.60 -13.60
C GLY A 164 -19.16 0.83 -12.34
N PHE A 165 -18.43 1.07 -11.25
CA PHE A 165 -18.72 0.45 -9.95
C PHE A 165 -20.10 0.84 -9.43
N ARG A 166 -20.43 2.14 -9.47
CA ARG A 166 -21.70 2.68 -8.98
C ARG A 166 -22.90 2.33 -9.85
N LEU A 167 -22.69 1.89 -11.10
CA LEU A 167 -23.77 1.32 -11.91
C LEU A 167 -24.42 0.12 -11.22
N ILE A 168 -23.62 -0.68 -10.52
CA ILE A 168 -24.05 -1.91 -9.84
C ILE A 168 -24.24 -1.66 -8.34
N CYS A 169 -23.26 -1.04 -7.69
CA CYS A 169 -23.25 -0.78 -6.26
C CYS A 169 -23.64 0.68 -6.00
N SER A 170 -24.93 0.95 -5.82
CA SER A 170 -25.45 2.29 -5.54
C SER A 170 -26.45 2.32 -4.38
N GLY A 171 -26.84 3.54 -3.99
CA GLY A 171 -27.88 3.79 -3.00
C GLY A 171 -27.38 3.76 -1.55
N TYR A 172 -28.33 3.89 -0.62
CA TYR A 172 -28.07 4.02 0.82
C TYR A 172 -27.30 2.85 1.43
N ALA A 173 -27.37 1.65 0.84
CA ALA A 173 -26.61 0.51 1.34
C ALA A 173 -25.10 0.79 1.30
N LEU A 174 -24.62 1.47 0.25
CA LEU A 174 -23.19 1.80 0.11
C LEU A 174 -22.73 2.78 1.20
N THR A 175 -23.61 3.69 1.65
CA THR A 175 -23.28 4.68 2.69
C THR A 175 -23.18 4.08 4.09
N LEU A 176 -23.54 2.80 4.28
CA LEU A 176 -23.40 2.09 5.55
C LEU A 176 -21.99 1.51 5.75
N PHE A 177 -21.19 1.43 4.69
CA PHE A 177 -19.84 0.89 4.74
C PHE A 177 -18.84 1.96 5.17
N THR A 178 -17.88 1.56 6.01
CA THR A 178 -16.61 2.27 6.13
C THR A 178 -15.71 1.94 4.93
N PRO A 179 -14.67 2.74 4.64
CA PRO A 179 -13.68 2.40 3.62
C PRO A 179 -13.07 1.01 3.82
N GLU A 180 -12.80 0.63 5.07
CA GLU A 180 -12.23 -0.67 5.46
C GLU A 180 -13.22 -1.82 5.22
N ASP A 181 -14.52 -1.61 5.51
CA ASP A 181 -15.54 -2.62 5.21
C ASP A 181 -15.67 -2.84 3.68
N LEU A 182 -15.58 -1.76 2.91
CA LEU A 182 -15.66 -1.82 1.44
C LEU A 182 -14.41 -2.47 0.84
N GLU A 183 -13.22 -2.20 1.39
CA GLU A 183 -11.98 -2.91 1.06
C GLU A 183 -12.16 -4.41 1.31
N LEU A 184 -12.63 -4.79 2.50
CA LEU A 184 -12.83 -6.19 2.85
C LEU A 184 -13.84 -6.88 1.93
N LEU A 185 -14.90 -6.17 1.50
CA LEU A 185 -15.90 -6.69 0.58
C LEU A 185 -15.33 -6.92 -0.83
N ILE A 186 -14.52 -5.99 -1.35
CA ILE A 186 -13.93 -6.06 -2.70
C ILE A 186 -12.75 -7.04 -2.73
N CYS A 187 -11.80 -6.87 -1.82
CA CYS A 187 -10.55 -7.63 -1.78
C CYS A 187 -10.75 -9.03 -1.19
N GLY A 188 -11.72 -9.17 -0.28
CA GLY A 188 -11.83 -10.30 0.60
C GLY A 188 -10.85 -10.21 1.77
N PRO A 189 -10.96 -11.14 2.75
CA PRO A 189 -10.01 -11.20 3.84
C PRO A 189 -8.61 -11.50 3.31
N PRO A 190 -7.55 -10.95 3.93
CA PRO A 190 -6.18 -11.17 3.48
C PRO A 190 -5.85 -12.66 3.51
N ARG A 191 -5.64 -13.25 2.33
CA ARG A 191 -5.27 -14.66 2.18
C ARG A 191 -3.77 -14.81 2.36
N LEU A 192 -3.33 -14.81 3.61
CA LEU A 192 -1.93 -14.94 3.97
C LEU A 192 -1.52 -16.42 4.05
N ASP A 193 -1.10 -16.99 2.93
CA ASP A 193 -0.54 -18.34 2.89
C ASP A 193 0.92 -18.35 3.39
N PHE A 194 1.07 -18.40 4.72
CA PHE A 194 2.38 -18.48 5.36
C PHE A 194 3.11 -19.79 5.05
N LYS A 195 2.42 -20.82 4.55
CA LYS A 195 3.10 -22.05 4.12
C LYS A 195 3.84 -21.83 2.81
N ALA A 196 3.22 -21.11 1.87
CA ALA A 196 3.91 -20.66 0.67
C ALA A 196 5.11 -19.76 1.00
N LEU A 197 4.97 -18.85 1.98
CA LEU A 197 6.08 -18.03 2.47
C LEU A 197 7.23 -18.88 3.05
N GLU A 198 6.92 -19.85 3.90
CA GLU A 198 7.90 -20.79 4.47
C GLU A 198 8.66 -21.55 3.39
N ASN A 199 7.95 -22.05 2.38
CA ASN A 199 8.55 -22.80 1.28
C ASN A 199 9.47 -21.94 0.41
N ALA A 200 9.23 -20.62 0.34
CA ALA A 200 10.04 -19.67 -0.41
C ALA A 200 11.20 -19.06 0.40
N ALA A 201 11.23 -19.27 1.72
CA ALA A 201 12.21 -18.65 2.62
C ALA A 201 13.63 -19.19 2.42
N VAL A 202 14.61 -18.29 2.54
CA VAL A 202 16.05 -18.58 2.47
C VAL A 202 16.64 -18.52 3.88
N TYR A 203 17.62 -19.37 4.17
CA TYR A 203 18.26 -19.46 5.48
C TYR A 203 19.76 -19.22 5.36
N GLU A 204 20.28 -18.28 6.14
CA GLU A 204 21.70 -17.93 6.15
C GLU A 204 22.29 -18.12 7.55
N GLY A 205 23.33 -18.95 7.69
CA GLY A 205 23.85 -19.34 9.00
C GLY A 205 22.91 -20.24 9.82
N TYR A 206 21.74 -20.56 9.27
CA TYR A 206 20.83 -21.63 9.71
C TYR A 206 20.55 -22.59 8.55
N HIS A 207 19.99 -23.75 8.87
CA HIS A 207 19.45 -24.69 7.89
C HIS A 207 17.95 -24.93 8.16
N PRO A 208 17.14 -25.36 7.19
CA PRO A 208 15.68 -25.49 7.35
C PRO A 208 15.25 -26.41 8.51
N GLN A 209 16.04 -27.42 8.85
CA GLN A 209 15.76 -28.35 9.95
C GLN A 209 16.32 -27.89 11.29
N HIS A 210 16.97 -26.72 11.36
CA HIS A 210 17.54 -26.20 12.59
C HIS A 210 16.42 -25.96 13.61
N ARG A 211 16.67 -26.26 14.90
CA ARG A 211 15.64 -26.16 15.96
C ARG A 211 14.95 -24.80 15.97
N LEU A 212 15.73 -23.73 15.83
CA LEU A 212 15.22 -22.35 15.87
C LEU A 212 14.30 -22.05 14.68
N ILE A 213 14.64 -22.56 13.50
CA ILE A 213 13.83 -22.37 12.29
C ILE A 213 12.50 -23.12 12.43
N ARG A 214 12.52 -24.34 12.96
CA ARG A 214 11.31 -25.11 13.26
C ARG A 214 10.43 -24.42 14.31
N TRP A 215 11.05 -23.86 15.35
CA TRP A 215 10.35 -23.08 16.35
C TRP A 215 9.73 -21.81 15.75
N PHE A 216 10.47 -21.08 14.93
CA PHE A 216 10.00 -19.89 14.24
C PHE A 216 8.73 -20.20 13.43
N TRP A 217 8.77 -21.20 12.55
CA TRP A 217 7.61 -21.54 11.73
C TRP A 217 6.45 -22.12 12.53
N SER A 218 6.71 -22.90 13.59
CA SER A 218 5.63 -23.34 14.49
C SER A 218 4.97 -22.16 15.20
N ILE A 219 5.73 -21.18 15.69
CA ILE A 219 5.17 -19.95 16.28
C ILE A 219 4.30 -19.22 15.25
N VAL A 220 4.82 -19.03 14.04
CA VAL A 220 4.12 -18.33 12.97
C VAL A 220 2.83 -19.06 12.57
N HIS A 221 2.86 -20.38 12.41
CA HIS A 221 1.68 -21.13 11.99
C HIS A 221 0.65 -21.31 13.10
N ASP A 222 1.11 -21.68 14.30
CA ASP A 222 0.28 -22.25 15.36
C ASP A 222 -0.07 -21.22 16.46
N GLU A 223 0.77 -20.21 16.69
CA GLU A 223 0.63 -19.29 17.84
C GLU A 223 0.28 -17.86 17.44
N PHE A 224 0.69 -17.40 16.25
CA PHE A 224 0.39 -16.04 15.79
C PHE A 224 -1.04 -15.88 15.30
N THR A 225 -1.68 -14.80 15.76
CA THR A 225 -2.94 -14.30 15.19
C THR A 225 -2.73 -13.77 13.76
N ILE A 226 -3.82 -13.50 13.04
CA ILE A 226 -3.73 -12.91 11.70
C ILE A 226 -3.04 -11.53 11.73
N ASP A 227 -3.23 -10.76 12.80
CA ASP A 227 -2.63 -9.43 12.93
C ASP A 227 -1.14 -9.53 13.24
N GLN A 228 -0.71 -10.47 14.09
CA GLN A 228 0.72 -10.73 14.30
C GLN A 228 1.42 -11.26 13.04
N LYS A 229 0.70 -12.04 12.23
CA LYS A 229 1.16 -12.46 10.89
C LYS A 229 1.36 -11.25 9.96
N LYS A 230 0.41 -10.32 9.93
CA LYS A 230 0.54 -9.07 9.16
C LYS A 230 1.71 -8.21 9.67
N GLU A 231 1.85 -8.06 10.99
CA GLU A 231 2.97 -7.36 11.63
C GLU A 231 4.30 -8.00 11.23
N LEU A 232 4.42 -9.33 11.27
CA LEU A 232 5.61 -10.03 10.82
C LEU A 232 5.91 -9.77 9.34
N LEU A 233 4.89 -9.78 8.49
CA LEU A 233 5.06 -9.52 7.06
C LEU A 233 5.53 -8.09 6.80
N ALA A 234 4.94 -7.11 7.50
CA ALA A 234 5.36 -5.72 7.44
C ALA A 234 6.78 -5.54 7.99
N PHE A 235 7.08 -6.14 9.13
CA PHE A 235 8.40 -6.10 9.75
C PHE A 235 9.48 -6.65 8.82
N CYS A 236 9.21 -7.77 8.15
CA CYS A 236 10.17 -8.35 7.22
C CYS A 236 10.24 -7.57 5.90
N THR A 237 9.14 -7.05 5.38
CA THR A 237 9.05 -6.66 3.96
C THR A 237 8.59 -5.24 3.67
N GLY A 238 8.33 -4.44 4.72
CA GLY A 238 7.76 -3.09 4.61
C GLY A 238 6.25 -3.04 4.35
N SER A 239 5.60 -4.17 4.03
CA SER A 239 4.16 -4.22 3.75
C SER A 239 3.48 -5.41 4.40
N ALA A 240 2.33 -5.16 5.04
CA ALA A 240 1.44 -6.18 5.61
C ALA A 240 0.60 -6.92 4.57
N ARG A 241 0.67 -6.52 3.29
CA ARG A 241 -0.18 -7.06 2.21
C ARG A 241 0.52 -8.18 1.45
N SER A 242 -0.23 -9.20 1.05
CA SER A 242 0.28 -10.19 0.10
C SER A 242 0.43 -9.57 -1.29
N PRO A 243 1.49 -9.89 -2.05
CA PRO A 243 1.52 -9.65 -3.50
C PRO A 243 0.36 -10.35 -4.21
N LEU A 244 0.01 -9.90 -5.42
CA LEU A 244 -1.04 -10.51 -6.25
C LEU A 244 -0.77 -12.01 -6.50
N GLY A 245 0.50 -12.40 -6.67
CA GLY A 245 0.90 -13.81 -6.84
C GLY A 245 0.98 -14.63 -5.54
N GLY A 246 0.55 -14.09 -4.40
CA GLY A 246 0.60 -14.74 -3.09
C GLY A 246 1.95 -14.59 -2.37
N LEU A 247 2.00 -15.04 -1.11
CA LEU A 247 3.20 -14.91 -0.27
C LEU A 247 4.39 -15.76 -0.74
N GLY A 248 4.17 -16.80 -1.56
CA GLY A 248 5.26 -17.58 -2.15
C GLY A 248 6.15 -16.81 -3.12
N GLN A 249 5.73 -15.61 -3.56
CA GLN A 249 6.55 -14.70 -4.36
C GLN A 249 7.54 -13.90 -3.50
N ILE A 250 7.34 -13.86 -2.18
CA ILE A 250 8.22 -13.16 -1.25
C ILE A 250 9.33 -14.11 -0.82
N LYS A 251 10.57 -13.68 -1.03
CA LYS A 251 11.74 -14.36 -0.48
C LYS A 251 12.20 -13.64 0.78
N ILE A 252 11.77 -14.14 1.94
CA ILE A 252 12.36 -13.69 3.21
C ILE A 252 13.64 -14.46 3.47
N THR A 253 14.68 -13.76 3.95
CA THR A 253 15.93 -14.39 4.39
C THR A 253 15.96 -14.41 5.91
N ILE A 254 16.03 -15.59 6.53
CA ILE A 254 16.21 -15.73 7.98
C ILE A 254 17.70 -15.98 8.24
N GLN A 255 18.37 -14.97 8.79
CA GLN A 255 19.81 -14.96 8.99
C GLN A 255 20.17 -15.10 10.47
N ARG A 256 21.18 -15.92 10.77
CA ARG A 256 21.72 -16.07 12.12
C ARG A 256 22.46 -14.80 12.56
N ALA A 257 22.01 -14.21 13.66
CA ALA A 257 22.57 -13.00 14.27
C ALA A 257 23.48 -13.29 15.47
N GLY A 258 24.15 -14.44 15.48
CA GLY A 258 25.05 -14.87 16.57
C GLY A 258 24.44 -15.92 17.52
N PRO A 259 25.07 -16.14 18.68
CA PRO A 259 24.62 -17.10 19.69
C PRO A 259 23.39 -16.58 20.47
N ASP A 260 22.89 -17.37 21.42
CA ASP A 260 21.86 -16.93 22.35
C ASP A 260 22.24 -15.61 23.02
N SER A 261 21.32 -14.65 23.05
CA SER A 261 21.54 -13.32 23.61
C SER A 261 20.22 -12.70 24.09
N GLU A 262 20.32 -11.51 24.69
CA GLU A 262 19.14 -10.73 25.07
C GLU A 262 18.70 -9.72 24.00
N TYR A 263 19.41 -9.62 22.87
CA TYR A 263 18.99 -8.80 21.75
C TYR A 263 17.67 -9.32 21.18
N VAL A 264 16.86 -8.43 20.62
CA VAL A 264 15.64 -8.77 19.89
C VAL A 264 15.97 -9.02 18.41
N PRO A 265 15.15 -9.81 17.68
CA PRO A 265 15.26 -9.86 16.23
C PRO A 265 15.17 -8.47 15.62
N PHE A 266 15.88 -8.25 14.52
CA PHE A 266 15.77 -7.03 13.75
C PHE A 266 15.65 -7.35 12.27
N SER A 267 15.02 -6.47 11.51
CA SER A 267 14.83 -6.64 10.07
C SER A 267 15.59 -5.59 9.28
N SER A 268 15.95 -5.97 8.06
CA SER A 268 16.30 -5.04 7.00
C SER A 268 15.27 -5.22 5.89
N THR A 269 14.25 -4.36 5.89
CA THR A 269 13.10 -4.42 4.97
C THR A 269 13.51 -4.34 3.51
N CYS A 270 14.53 -3.51 3.20
CA CYS A 270 15.10 -3.36 1.86
C CYS A 270 15.59 -4.69 1.26
N PHE A 271 16.03 -5.63 2.09
CA PHE A 271 16.53 -6.95 1.68
C PHE A 271 15.62 -8.09 2.12
N SER A 272 14.42 -7.78 2.64
CA SER A 272 13.50 -8.77 3.22
C SER A 272 14.17 -9.73 4.20
N THR A 273 15.15 -9.25 4.97
CA THR A 273 16.02 -10.08 5.81
C THR A 273 15.65 -9.91 7.28
N LEU A 274 15.43 -11.04 7.97
CA LEU A 274 15.15 -11.14 9.39
C LEU A 274 16.36 -11.77 10.10
N LEU A 275 16.99 -10.99 10.98
CA LEU A 275 18.16 -11.40 11.72
C LEU A 275 17.74 -11.89 13.12
N ILE A 276 17.99 -13.17 13.40
CA ILE A 276 17.56 -13.82 14.64
C ILE A 276 18.78 -14.43 15.36
N PRO A 277 19.01 -14.08 16.64
CA PRO A 277 19.97 -14.77 17.49
C PRO A 277 19.60 -16.24 17.74
N ASP A 278 20.57 -17.12 17.99
CA ASP A 278 20.33 -18.55 18.26
C ASP A 278 19.78 -18.80 19.67
N TYR A 279 18.54 -18.36 19.91
CA TYR A 279 17.88 -18.45 21.21
C TYR A 279 17.83 -19.88 21.75
N SER A 280 18.02 -20.00 23.05
CA SER A 280 18.08 -21.28 23.76
C SER A 280 16.73 -22.01 23.90
N SER A 281 15.59 -21.31 23.76
CA SER A 281 14.25 -21.90 23.88
C SER A 281 13.21 -21.26 22.95
N LYS A 282 12.11 -22.01 22.68
CA LYS A 282 10.97 -21.55 21.87
C LYS A 282 10.27 -20.36 22.52
N GLU A 283 10.10 -20.39 23.84
CA GLU A 283 9.45 -19.34 24.62
C GLU A 283 10.23 -18.02 24.55
N LYS A 284 11.57 -18.10 24.58
CA LYS A 284 12.44 -16.93 24.43
C LYS A 284 12.29 -16.32 23.02
N LEU A 285 12.32 -17.17 21.98
CA LEU A 285 12.10 -16.73 20.61
C LEU A 285 10.74 -16.03 20.44
N LEU A 286 9.65 -16.64 20.92
CA LEU A 286 8.31 -16.07 20.88
C LEU A 286 8.26 -14.69 21.55
N LYS A 287 8.76 -14.60 22.78
CA LYS A 287 8.76 -13.35 23.54
C LYS A 287 9.52 -12.25 22.81
N LYS A 288 10.70 -12.55 22.26
CA LYS A 288 11.54 -11.56 21.56
C LYS A 288 10.95 -11.16 20.21
N LEU A 289 10.34 -12.09 19.48
CA LEU A 289 9.57 -11.78 18.26
C LEU A 289 8.43 -10.80 18.58
N CYS A 290 7.58 -11.11 19.56
CA CYS A 290 6.47 -10.24 19.96
C CYS A 290 6.92 -8.84 20.38
N VAL A 291 8.11 -8.69 20.98
CA VAL A 291 8.68 -7.37 21.29
C VAL A 291 9.07 -6.64 20.00
N SER A 292 9.71 -7.32 19.05
CA SER A 292 10.16 -6.72 17.79
C SER A 292 8.99 -6.25 16.94
N LEU A 293 7.93 -7.05 16.84
CA LEU A 293 6.75 -6.74 16.03
C LEU A 293 5.95 -5.53 16.55
N LYS A 294 6.08 -5.20 17.85
CA LYS A 294 5.40 -4.03 18.46
C LYS A 294 6.20 -2.73 18.38
N HIS A 295 7.50 -2.83 18.14
CA HIS A 295 8.44 -1.69 18.23
C HIS A 295 9.23 -1.45 16.94
N GLY A 296 8.96 -2.23 15.89
CA GLY A 296 9.57 -2.14 14.57
C GLY A 296 8.66 -1.53 13.53
#